data_AF-A0A1B9ICQ7-F1
#
_entry.id   AF-A0A1B9ICQ7-F1
#
_cell.length_a   1.000
_cell.length_b   1.000
_cell.length_c   1.000
_cell.angle_alpha   90.00
_cell.angle_beta   90.00
_cell.angle_gamma   90.00
#
_symmetry.space_group_name_H-M   'P 1'
#
loop_
_entity.id
_entity.type
_entity.pdbx_description
1 polymer ?
#
loop_
_entity_poly.entity_id
_entity_poly.type
_entity_poly.pdbx_seq_one_letter_code
_entity_poly.pdbx_strand_id
1 'polypeptide(L)'
;MFQGSPVDSHYKWGAILLKAETGLVFRVHRELLAAYSAVFKNIYDHTLFTPPIICKISPKLLRIFLDLVYASNTIEINTTIEETKTLYNFCDNVQCANKIMQPIATKIYHLVKDEPWEVLIWAGERFDRKLAAEALKCMSPEILLQGRQKNMSHTAFKESLDLLPYSWRGEILYIILEVGDPTLAVVTHVDRREYPISGTSKSIQESVRKTTERVVPFKENWTDVGLKFEEGDPAQQKR
;
A
#
# COMPACT_ATOMS: atom_id res chain seq x y z
N MET A 1 -25.73 31.05 14.22
CA MET A 1 -24.75 30.74 15.28
C MET A 1 -24.71 29.24 15.47
N PHE A 2 -23.58 28.57 15.23
CA PHE A 2 -23.41 27.16 15.61
C PHE A 2 -23.08 27.11 17.10
N GLN A 3 -24.10 26.99 17.95
CA GLN A 3 -23.90 26.72 19.37
C GLN A 3 -23.65 25.22 19.54
N GLY A 4 -22.47 24.85 20.02
CA GLY A 4 -22.25 23.56 20.68
C GLY A 4 -21.30 22.56 20.01
N SER A 5 -20.73 22.82 18.83
CA SER A 5 -19.68 21.92 18.32
C SER A 5 -18.36 22.14 19.07
N PRO A 6 -17.70 21.06 19.55
CA PRO A 6 -16.40 21.20 20.19
C PRO A 6 -15.38 21.74 19.18
N VAL A 7 -14.54 22.66 19.64
CA VAL A 7 -13.43 23.21 18.85
C VAL A 7 -12.14 22.55 19.31
N ASP A 8 -11.32 22.14 18.36
CA ASP A 8 -10.02 21.53 18.62
C ASP A 8 -9.13 22.46 19.46
N SER A 9 -8.39 21.89 20.42
CA SER A 9 -7.59 22.68 21.36
C SER A 9 -6.40 23.38 20.70
N HIS A 10 -5.86 22.83 19.62
CA HIS A 10 -4.68 23.36 18.93
C HIS A 10 -5.06 24.33 17.81
N TYR A 11 -6.24 24.14 17.20
CA TYR A 11 -6.72 24.91 16.06
C TYR A 11 -7.91 25.80 16.46
N LYS A 12 -7.64 26.82 17.29
CA LYS A 12 -8.66 27.76 17.83
C LYS A 12 -8.74 29.11 17.11
N TRP A 13 -7.79 29.40 16.23
CA TRP A 13 -7.65 30.71 15.58
C TRP A 13 -7.78 30.57 14.07
N GLY A 14 -8.46 31.52 13.43
CA GLY A 14 -8.72 31.50 12.00
C GLY A 14 -10.17 31.78 11.67
N ALA A 15 -10.40 32.34 10.48
CA ALA A 15 -11.73 32.68 9.99
C ALA A 15 -12.45 31.48 9.37
N ILE A 16 -11.71 30.47 8.92
CA ILE A 16 -12.26 29.28 8.27
C ILE A 16 -12.51 28.20 9.31
N LEU A 17 -13.65 27.52 9.16
CA LEU A 17 -14.03 26.38 9.98
C LEU A 17 -13.97 25.12 9.11
N LEU A 18 -13.05 24.20 9.43
CA LEU A 18 -13.08 22.84 8.89
C LEU A 18 -13.75 21.95 9.92
N LYS A 19 -14.71 21.11 9.50
CA LYS A 19 -15.46 20.22 10.40
C LYS A 19 -15.16 18.78 10.03
N ALA A 20 -14.54 18.03 10.95
CA ALA A 20 -14.27 16.60 10.80
C ALA A 20 -15.56 15.78 10.81
N GLU A 21 -15.47 14.49 10.46
CA GLU A 21 -16.61 13.56 10.39
C GLU A 21 -17.38 13.43 11.72
N THR A 22 -16.67 13.50 12.85
CA THR A 22 -17.26 13.44 14.20
C THR A 22 -17.94 14.74 14.63
N GLY A 23 -17.80 15.79 13.81
CA GLY A 23 -18.30 17.12 14.08
C GLY A 23 -17.34 18.03 14.84
N LEU A 24 -16.14 17.58 15.19
CA LEU A 24 -15.07 18.43 15.76
C LEU A 24 -14.68 19.51 14.74
N VAL A 25 -14.57 20.76 15.21
CA VAL A 25 -14.27 21.92 14.37
C VAL A 25 -12.83 22.40 14.58
N PHE A 26 -12.15 22.67 13.49
CA PHE A 26 -10.80 23.24 13.42
C PHE A 26 -10.89 24.64 12.81
N ARG A 27 -10.33 25.63 13.51
CA ARG A 27 -10.22 27.00 13.01
C ARG A 27 -8.88 27.18 12.31
N VAL A 28 -8.92 27.72 11.09
CA VAL A 28 -7.75 27.74 10.20
C VAL A 28 -7.66 29.09 9.47
N HIS A 29 -6.44 29.54 9.17
CA HIS A 29 -6.20 30.73 8.38
C HIS A 29 -6.45 30.46 6.89
N ARG A 30 -7.25 31.33 6.26
CA ARG A 30 -7.66 31.23 4.86
C ARG A 30 -6.45 31.20 3.93
N GLU A 31 -5.51 32.10 4.20
CA GLU A 31 -4.34 32.37 3.37
C GLU A 31 -3.43 31.14 3.28
N LEU A 32 -3.26 30.43 4.40
CA LEU A 32 -2.45 29.21 4.45
C LEU A 32 -3.08 28.07 3.66
N LEU A 33 -4.38 27.82 3.84
CA LEU A 33 -5.07 26.78 3.08
C LEU A 33 -5.09 27.09 1.58
N ALA A 34 -5.33 28.36 1.20
CA ALA A 34 -5.30 28.80 -0.20
C ALA A 34 -3.91 28.70 -0.84
N ALA A 35 -2.84 28.88 -0.06
CA ALA A 35 -1.47 28.76 -0.55
C ALA A 35 -1.10 27.31 -0.91
N TYR A 36 -1.72 26.33 -0.25
CA TYR A 36 -1.38 24.92 -0.39
C TYR A 36 -2.45 24.05 -1.05
N SER A 37 -3.60 24.60 -1.44
CA SER A 37 -4.68 23.86 -2.08
C SER A 37 -5.42 24.73 -3.10
N ALA A 38 -5.48 24.25 -4.34
CA ALA A 38 -6.19 24.95 -5.41
C ALA A 38 -7.71 24.98 -5.15
N VAL A 39 -8.27 23.91 -4.58
CA VAL A 39 -9.70 23.84 -4.24
C VAL A 39 -10.04 24.86 -3.16
N PHE A 40 -9.26 24.94 -2.09
CA PHE A 40 -9.50 25.94 -1.04
C PHE A 40 -9.34 27.35 -1.57
N LYS A 41 -8.30 27.63 -2.38
CA LYS A 41 -8.12 28.92 -3.04
C LYS A 41 -9.37 29.33 -3.83
N ASN A 42 -9.87 28.44 -4.68
CA ASN A 42 -11.06 28.68 -5.50
C ASN A 42 -12.32 28.95 -4.65
N ILE A 43 -12.55 28.13 -3.61
CA ILE A 43 -13.69 28.34 -2.68
C ILE A 43 -13.66 29.77 -2.11
N TYR A 44 -12.48 30.26 -1.74
CA TYR A 44 -12.37 31.54 -1.07
C TYR A 44 -12.38 32.74 -2.02
N ASP A 45 -11.88 32.60 -3.24
CA ASP A 45 -11.89 33.69 -4.22
C ASP A 45 -13.33 34.09 -4.61
N HIS A 46 -14.31 33.20 -4.43
CA HIS A 46 -15.71 33.42 -4.79
C HIS A 46 -16.69 33.61 -3.63
N THR A 47 -16.24 33.55 -2.37
CA THR A 47 -17.14 33.63 -1.21
C THR A 47 -16.63 34.59 -0.12
N LEU A 48 -17.49 35.53 0.29
CA LEU A 48 -17.23 36.46 1.41
C LEU A 48 -17.53 35.82 2.78
N PHE A 49 -18.41 34.82 2.80
CA PHE A 49 -18.77 34.06 3.99
C PHE A 49 -18.81 32.57 3.66
N THR A 50 -17.93 31.78 4.28
CA THR A 50 -17.89 30.34 4.11
C THR A 50 -18.53 29.64 5.30
N PRO A 51 -19.60 28.86 5.12
CA PRO A 51 -20.04 27.93 6.15
C PRO A 51 -18.91 26.93 6.47
N PRO A 52 -18.97 26.21 7.62
CA PRO A 52 -17.99 25.18 7.92
C PRO A 52 -17.86 24.17 6.78
N ILE A 53 -16.62 23.97 6.31
CA ILE A 53 -16.32 23.00 5.26
C ILE A 53 -16.30 21.62 5.91
N ILE A 54 -17.19 20.74 5.46
CA ILE A 54 -17.32 19.40 6.01
C ILE A 54 -16.26 18.50 5.37
N CYS A 55 -15.30 18.06 6.17
CA CYS A 55 -14.27 17.12 5.80
C CYS A 55 -14.71 15.71 6.22
N LYS A 56 -14.89 14.81 5.24
CA LYS A 56 -15.19 13.38 5.49
C LYS A 56 -13.93 12.60 5.89
N ILE A 57 -13.28 13.06 6.94
CA ILE A 57 -12.06 12.45 7.49
C ILE A 57 -12.06 12.57 9.00
N SER A 58 -11.35 11.65 9.66
CA SER A 58 -11.25 11.64 11.12
C SER A 58 -10.52 12.88 11.66
N PRO A 59 -10.83 13.33 12.89
CA PRO A 59 -10.14 14.45 13.53
C PRO A 59 -8.62 14.27 13.60
N LYS A 60 -8.14 13.04 13.83
CA LYS A 60 -6.72 12.71 13.89
C LYS A 60 -6.02 13.03 12.57
N LEU A 61 -6.58 12.57 11.45
CA LEU A 61 -5.98 12.80 10.13
C LEU A 61 -6.13 14.25 9.68
N LEU A 62 -7.25 14.90 10.01
CA LEU A 62 -7.42 16.33 9.74
C LEU A 62 -6.38 17.16 10.50
N ARG A 63 -6.04 16.77 11.73
CA ARG A 63 -4.96 17.39 12.51
C ARG A 63 -3.61 17.22 11.80
N ILE A 64 -3.25 16.00 11.38
CA ILE A 64 -2.00 15.75 10.65
C ILE A 64 -1.93 16.57 9.36
N PHE A 65 -3.03 16.65 8.60
CA PHE A 65 -3.11 17.51 7.42
C PHE A 65 -2.81 18.98 7.76
N LEU A 66 -3.42 19.51 8.82
CA LEU A 66 -3.19 20.87 9.25
C LEU A 66 -1.76 21.07 9.76
N ASP A 67 -1.21 20.10 10.49
CA ASP A 67 0.17 20.15 10.95
C ASP A 67 1.10 20.27 9.72
N LEU A 68 0.88 19.48 8.66
CA LEU A 68 1.64 19.57 7.41
C LEU A 68 1.52 20.93 6.72
N VAL A 69 0.35 21.56 6.77
CA VAL A 69 0.12 22.91 6.21
C VAL A 69 0.86 23.99 7.00
N TYR A 70 0.89 23.87 8.32
CA TYR A 70 1.45 24.89 9.22
C TYR A 70 2.94 24.71 9.47
N ALA A 71 3.47 23.49 9.37
CA ALA A 71 4.85 23.23 9.71
C ALA A 71 5.82 23.84 8.67
N SER A 72 6.84 24.50 9.22
CA SER A 72 8.04 24.84 8.48
C SER A 72 8.99 23.64 8.31
N ASN A 73 8.85 22.62 9.16
CA ASN A 73 9.79 21.50 9.30
C ASN A 73 9.14 20.16 8.93
N THR A 74 9.96 19.13 8.77
CA THR A 74 9.50 17.75 8.52
C THR A 74 8.69 17.22 9.71
N ILE A 75 7.44 16.86 9.45
CA ILE A 75 6.57 16.17 10.43
C ILE A 75 6.67 14.68 10.22
N GLU A 76 6.83 13.94 11.31
CA GLU A 76 6.70 12.50 11.30
C GLU A 76 5.22 12.11 11.21
N ILE A 77 4.87 11.37 10.15
CA ILE A 77 3.50 10.90 9.93
C ILE A 77 3.37 9.51 10.58
N ASN A 78 2.78 9.49 11.78
CA ASN A 78 2.51 8.26 12.52
C ASN A 78 1.06 7.76 12.27
N THR A 79 0.89 7.04 11.16
CA THR A 79 -0.39 6.52 10.67
C THR A 79 -0.26 5.08 10.21
N THR A 80 -1.36 4.33 10.27
CA THR A 80 -1.49 3.03 9.58
C THR A 80 -1.53 3.21 8.06
N ILE A 81 -1.46 2.14 7.28
CA ILE A 81 -1.58 2.25 5.83
C ILE A 81 -2.93 2.82 5.40
N GLU A 82 -4.03 2.42 6.03
CA GLU A 82 -5.39 2.87 5.69
C GLU A 82 -5.56 4.34 6.04
N GLU A 83 -5.04 4.75 7.18
CA GLU A 83 -4.98 6.15 7.60
C GLU A 83 -4.18 6.99 6.60
N THR A 84 -3.02 6.49 6.15
CA THR A 84 -2.15 7.18 5.17
C THR A 84 -2.82 7.29 3.80
N LYS A 85 -3.45 6.21 3.30
CA LYS A 85 -4.24 6.19 2.06
C LYS A 85 -5.40 7.19 2.13
N THR A 86 -6.12 7.22 3.26
CA THR A 86 -7.24 8.14 3.50
C THR A 86 -6.76 9.60 3.49
N LEU A 87 -5.67 9.89 4.19
CA LEU A 87 -5.06 11.21 4.22
C LEU A 87 -4.58 11.65 2.84
N TYR A 88 -3.93 10.75 2.09
CA TYR A 88 -3.49 11.00 0.72
C TYR A 88 -4.68 11.35 -0.18
N ASN A 89 -5.72 10.51 -0.20
CA ASN A 89 -6.91 10.73 -1.04
C ASN A 89 -7.62 12.04 -0.67
N PHE A 90 -7.69 12.38 0.62
CA PHE A 90 -8.21 13.67 1.05
C PHE A 90 -7.41 14.84 0.47
N CYS A 91 -6.07 14.79 0.56
CA CYS A 91 -5.19 15.83 0.03
C CYS A 91 -5.25 15.93 -1.51
N ASP A 92 -5.34 14.80 -2.20
CA ASP A 92 -5.50 14.73 -3.66
C ASP A 92 -6.83 15.37 -4.10
N ASN A 93 -7.92 15.04 -3.41
CA ASN A 93 -9.26 15.60 -3.69
C ASN A 93 -9.34 17.11 -3.50
N VAL A 94 -8.61 17.66 -2.52
CA VAL A 94 -8.52 19.13 -2.34
C VAL A 94 -7.37 19.74 -3.15
N GLN A 95 -6.73 18.97 -4.03
CA GLN A 95 -5.63 19.41 -4.91
C GLN A 95 -4.52 20.11 -4.13
N CYS A 96 -4.01 19.42 -3.11
CA CYS A 96 -2.89 19.89 -2.32
C CYS A 96 -1.61 20.05 -3.15
N ALA A 97 -0.82 21.06 -2.82
CA ALA A 97 0.49 21.26 -3.39
C ALA A 97 1.44 20.10 -3.08
N ASN A 98 2.42 19.88 -3.95
CA ASN A 98 3.42 18.81 -3.80
C ASN A 98 4.15 18.84 -2.45
N LYS A 99 4.33 20.03 -1.84
CA LYS A 99 4.94 20.15 -0.51
C LYS A 99 4.17 19.38 0.58
N ILE A 100 2.85 19.26 0.46
CA ILE A 100 2.00 18.49 1.38
C ILE A 100 1.89 17.04 0.94
N MET A 101 1.77 16.80 -0.38
CA MET A 101 1.61 15.46 -0.93
C MET A 101 2.87 14.59 -0.76
N GLN A 102 4.07 15.19 -0.90
CA GLN A 102 5.32 14.45 -0.91
C GLN A 102 5.60 13.72 0.42
N PRO A 103 5.49 14.34 1.62
CA PRO A 103 5.65 13.61 2.88
C PRO A 103 4.72 12.40 3.02
N ILE A 104 3.46 12.54 2.58
CA ILE A 104 2.48 11.46 2.64
C ILE A 104 2.86 10.35 1.66
N ALA A 105 3.25 10.70 0.43
CA ALA A 105 3.73 9.73 -0.56
C ALA A 105 4.96 8.99 -0.04
N THR A 106 5.95 9.70 0.51
CA THR A 106 7.15 9.10 1.12
C THR A 106 6.79 8.13 2.24
N LYS A 107 5.80 8.46 3.08
CA LYS A 107 5.32 7.53 4.11
C LYS A 107 4.78 6.24 3.49
N ILE A 108 4.03 6.32 2.38
CA ILE A 108 3.52 5.13 1.68
C ILE A 108 4.66 4.31 1.08
N TYR A 109 5.68 4.95 0.49
CA TYR A 109 6.89 4.26 0.02
C TYR A 109 7.61 3.53 1.15
N HIS A 110 7.64 4.07 2.37
CA HIS A 110 8.21 3.36 3.52
C HIS A 110 7.38 2.15 3.95
N LEU A 111 6.04 2.26 3.88
CA LEU A 111 5.12 1.15 4.20
C LEU A 111 5.18 -0.01 3.20
N VAL A 112 5.78 0.19 2.02
CA VAL A 112 6.01 -0.88 1.03
C VAL A 112 6.71 -2.10 1.63
N LYS A 113 7.65 -1.88 2.54
CA LYS A 113 8.44 -2.96 3.16
C LYS A 113 7.61 -3.81 4.11
N ASP A 114 6.66 -3.18 4.80
CA ASP A 114 5.86 -3.84 5.83
C ASP A 114 4.62 -4.51 5.24
N GLU A 115 4.03 -3.90 4.20
CA GLU A 115 2.75 -4.30 3.62
C GLU A 115 2.74 -4.20 2.08
N PRO A 116 3.62 -4.94 1.38
CA PRO A 116 3.80 -4.81 -0.07
C PRO A 116 2.53 -5.11 -0.87
N TRP A 117 1.69 -6.07 -0.42
CA TRP A 117 0.40 -6.36 -1.08
C TRP A 117 -0.57 -5.18 -1.00
N GLU A 118 -0.68 -4.54 0.16
CA GLU A 118 -1.58 -3.39 0.34
C GLU A 118 -1.14 -2.20 -0.50
N VAL A 119 0.17 -1.99 -0.63
CA VAL A 119 0.71 -0.93 -1.48
C VAL A 119 0.56 -1.27 -2.96
N LEU A 120 0.78 -2.53 -3.36
CA LEU A 120 0.59 -2.98 -4.74
C LEU A 120 -0.87 -2.80 -5.20
N ILE A 121 -1.83 -3.18 -4.36
CA ILE A 121 -3.26 -3.00 -4.65
C ILE A 121 -3.59 -1.52 -4.82
N TRP A 122 -3.13 -0.68 -3.88
CA TRP A 122 -3.38 0.75 -3.93
C TRP A 122 -2.72 1.45 -5.12
N ALA A 123 -1.52 1.01 -5.49
CA ALA A 123 -0.86 1.43 -6.71
C ALA A 123 -1.69 1.03 -7.95
N GLY A 124 -2.31 -0.16 -7.93
CA GLY A 124 -3.24 -0.63 -8.95
C GLY A 124 -4.48 0.24 -9.10
N GLU A 125 -5.11 0.63 -8.00
CA GLU A 125 -6.27 1.54 -7.99
C GLU A 125 -5.96 2.90 -8.65
N ARG A 126 -4.70 3.34 -8.56
CA ARG A 126 -4.23 4.62 -9.11
C ARG A 126 -3.47 4.49 -10.43
N PHE A 127 -3.32 3.26 -10.94
CA PHE A 127 -2.44 2.94 -12.07
C PHE A 127 -1.00 3.50 -11.89
N ASP A 128 -0.52 3.61 -10.65
CA ASP A 128 0.83 4.07 -10.33
C ASP A 128 1.82 2.91 -10.49
N ARG A 129 2.32 2.75 -11.71
CA ARG A 129 3.22 1.65 -12.06
C ARG A 129 4.55 1.69 -11.32
N LYS A 130 5.04 2.88 -10.97
CA LYS A 130 6.30 3.04 -10.23
C LYS A 130 6.16 2.55 -8.79
N LEU A 131 5.07 2.95 -8.12
CA LEU A 131 4.79 2.47 -6.77
C LEU A 131 4.53 0.95 -6.74
N ALA A 132 3.81 0.43 -7.75
CA ALA A 132 3.60 -1.00 -7.91
C ALA A 132 4.93 -1.76 -8.11
N ALA A 133 5.84 -1.22 -8.91
CA ALA A 133 7.18 -1.78 -9.08
C ALA A 133 7.95 -1.82 -7.76
N GLU A 134 7.97 -0.74 -6.98
CA GLU A 134 8.59 -0.74 -5.65
C GLU A 134 7.97 -1.78 -4.71
N ALA A 135 6.64 -1.93 -4.76
CA ALA A 135 5.95 -2.98 -4.02
C ALA A 135 6.42 -4.38 -4.39
N LEU A 136 6.53 -4.67 -5.70
CA LEU A 136 7.06 -5.94 -6.19
C LEU A 136 8.53 -6.15 -5.78
N LYS A 137 9.38 -5.12 -5.80
CA LYS A 137 10.80 -5.23 -5.37
C LYS A 137 10.93 -5.68 -3.90
N CYS A 138 9.93 -5.42 -3.07
CA CYS A 138 9.90 -5.81 -1.66
C CYS A 138 9.14 -7.12 -1.38
N MET A 139 8.64 -7.80 -2.41
CA MET A 139 8.00 -9.11 -2.26
C MET A 139 9.03 -10.25 -2.33
N SER A 140 8.56 -11.43 -1.94
CA SER A 140 9.22 -12.73 -2.11
C SER A 140 8.18 -13.75 -2.59
N PRO A 141 8.58 -14.97 -3.03
CA PRO A 141 7.61 -16.00 -3.38
C PRO A 141 6.63 -16.30 -2.24
N GLU A 142 7.11 -16.32 -0.99
CA GLU A 142 6.29 -16.55 0.19
C GLU A 142 5.29 -15.41 0.42
N ILE A 143 5.74 -14.16 0.36
CA ILE A 143 4.86 -12.99 0.51
C ILE A 143 3.78 -12.98 -0.58
N LEU A 144 4.16 -13.29 -1.82
CA LEU A 144 3.22 -13.37 -2.93
C LEU A 144 2.16 -14.46 -2.66
N LEU A 145 2.58 -15.68 -2.34
CA LEU A 145 1.68 -16.82 -2.13
C LEU A 145 0.78 -16.67 -0.89
N GLN A 146 1.25 -15.98 0.14
CA GLN A 146 0.44 -15.64 1.33
C GLN A 146 -0.72 -14.68 1.01
N GLY A 147 -0.61 -13.93 -0.10
CA GLY A 147 -1.57 -12.88 -0.43
C GLY A 147 -1.69 -11.79 0.65
N ARG A 148 -2.70 -10.93 0.46
CA ARG A 148 -3.06 -9.83 1.37
C ARG A 148 -3.46 -10.32 2.77
N GLN A 149 -4.17 -11.45 2.85
CA GLN A 149 -4.70 -12.00 4.11
C GLN A 149 -3.63 -12.69 4.98
N LYS A 150 -2.39 -12.81 4.49
CA LYS A 150 -1.25 -13.42 5.20
C LYS A 150 -1.50 -14.90 5.59
N ASN A 151 -2.29 -15.61 4.78
CA ASN A 151 -2.57 -17.04 4.90
C ASN A 151 -2.04 -17.76 3.67
N MET A 152 -1.27 -18.85 3.85
CA MET A 152 -0.70 -19.62 2.74
C MET A 152 -1.76 -20.51 2.05
N SER A 153 -2.89 -19.96 1.64
CA SER A 153 -3.88 -20.67 0.83
C SER A 153 -3.85 -20.19 -0.61
N HIS A 154 -4.02 -21.11 -1.56
CA HIS A 154 -4.18 -20.74 -2.98
C HIS A 154 -5.34 -19.76 -3.21
N THR A 155 -6.38 -19.80 -2.36
CA THR A 155 -7.49 -18.85 -2.42
C THR A 155 -7.03 -17.44 -2.10
N ALA A 156 -6.15 -17.25 -1.10
CA ALA A 156 -5.68 -15.94 -0.69
C ALA A 156 -4.84 -15.23 -1.75
N PHE A 157 -3.93 -15.97 -2.39
CA PHE A 157 -3.15 -15.46 -3.52
C PHE A 157 -4.07 -15.01 -4.68
N LYS A 158 -5.02 -15.88 -5.07
CA LYS A 158 -5.98 -15.57 -6.14
C LYS A 158 -6.82 -14.35 -5.81
N GLU A 159 -7.40 -14.30 -4.61
CA GLU A 159 -8.20 -13.16 -4.14
C GLU A 159 -7.39 -11.85 -4.17
N SER A 160 -6.10 -11.91 -3.82
CA SER A 160 -5.22 -10.74 -3.83
C SER A 160 -4.90 -10.27 -5.24
N LEU A 161 -4.63 -11.20 -6.17
CA LEU A 161 -4.49 -10.87 -7.59
C LEU A 161 -5.78 -10.30 -8.18
N ASP A 162 -6.93 -10.79 -7.73
CA ASP A 162 -8.23 -10.34 -8.23
C ASP A 162 -8.57 -8.89 -7.83
N LEU A 163 -7.82 -8.31 -6.88
CA LEU A 163 -7.89 -6.88 -6.54
C LEU A 163 -7.04 -6.00 -7.47
N LEU A 164 -6.13 -6.57 -8.27
CA LEU A 164 -5.28 -5.81 -9.18
C LEU A 164 -6.00 -5.52 -10.51
N PRO A 165 -5.59 -4.47 -11.25
CA PRO A 165 -6.04 -4.24 -12.62
C PRO A 165 -5.84 -5.49 -13.48
N TYR A 166 -6.85 -5.84 -14.29
CA TYR A 166 -6.83 -7.06 -15.11
C TYR A 166 -5.56 -7.17 -15.98
N SER A 167 -5.13 -6.05 -16.58
CA SER A 167 -3.91 -5.96 -17.38
C SER A 167 -2.64 -6.32 -16.60
N TRP A 168 -2.59 -6.04 -15.30
CA TRP A 168 -1.41 -6.30 -14.46
C TRP A 168 -1.33 -7.75 -14.02
N ARG A 169 -2.45 -8.46 -13.88
CA ARG A 169 -2.47 -9.84 -13.37
C ARG A 169 -1.64 -10.77 -14.24
N GLY A 170 -1.95 -10.80 -15.54
CA GLY A 170 -1.24 -11.65 -16.50
C GLY A 170 0.23 -11.26 -16.66
N GLU A 171 0.51 -9.96 -16.66
CA GLU A 171 1.87 -9.42 -16.75
C GLU A 171 2.73 -9.81 -15.54
N ILE A 172 2.24 -9.58 -14.32
CA ILE A 172 2.96 -9.97 -13.10
C ILE A 172 3.21 -11.48 -13.12
N LEU A 173 2.19 -12.30 -13.41
CA LEU A 173 2.35 -13.75 -13.53
C LEU A 173 3.40 -14.15 -14.57
N TYR A 174 3.41 -13.48 -15.73
CA TYR A 174 4.39 -13.75 -16.78
C TYR A 174 5.82 -13.38 -16.34
N ILE A 175 5.99 -12.28 -15.61
CA ILE A 175 7.30 -11.81 -15.15
C ILE A 175 7.86 -12.68 -14.01
N ILE A 176 7.01 -13.10 -13.07
CA ILE A 176 7.45 -13.87 -11.89
C ILE A 176 7.74 -15.33 -12.21
N LEU A 177 7.07 -15.89 -13.22
CA LEU A 177 7.26 -17.28 -13.62
C LEU A 177 8.55 -17.37 -14.47
N GLU A 178 9.48 -18.21 -14.04
CA GLU A 178 10.66 -18.59 -14.83
C GLU A 178 10.23 -19.54 -15.95
N VAL A 179 9.65 -18.97 -17.01
CA VAL A 179 9.25 -19.74 -18.21
C VAL A 179 10.47 -20.28 -18.98
N GLY A 180 11.65 -19.69 -18.76
CA GLY A 180 12.88 -20.03 -19.47
C GLY A 180 13.57 -21.34 -19.05
N ASP A 181 13.29 -21.84 -17.83
CA ASP A 181 13.85 -23.12 -17.35
C ASP A 181 12.82 -23.91 -16.53
N PRO A 182 11.91 -24.65 -17.21
CA PRO A 182 10.91 -25.46 -16.53
C PRO A 182 11.50 -26.64 -15.74
N THR A 183 12.81 -26.89 -15.82
CA THR A 183 13.46 -27.96 -15.03
C THR A 183 13.70 -27.56 -13.57
N LEU A 184 13.76 -26.25 -13.28
CA LEU A 184 13.80 -25.71 -11.92
C LEU A 184 12.48 -25.90 -11.16
N ALA A 185 11.40 -26.23 -11.88
CA ALA A 185 10.07 -26.49 -11.32
C ALA A 185 9.94 -27.87 -10.66
N VAL A 186 11.03 -28.61 -10.41
CA VAL A 186 11.01 -29.97 -9.85
C VAL A 186 11.87 -30.03 -8.60
N VAL A 187 11.24 -30.00 -7.43
CA VAL A 187 11.92 -30.21 -6.14
C VAL A 187 11.88 -31.69 -5.81
N THR A 188 13.04 -32.29 -5.56
CA THR A 188 13.14 -33.68 -5.10
C THR A 188 13.33 -33.70 -3.59
N HIS A 189 12.29 -34.06 -2.86
CA HIS A 189 12.37 -34.32 -1.43
C HIS A 189 12.97 -35.71 -1.20
N VAL A 190 13.96 -35.79 -0.32
CA VAL A 190 14.58 -37.06 0.10
C VAL A 190 14.25 -37.27 1.57
N ASP A 191 13.24 -38.09 1.83
CA ASP A 191 12.80 -38.45 3.17
C ASP A 191 13.58 -39.70 3.62
N ARG A 192 14.53 -39.53 4.55
CA ARG A 192 15.25 -40.65 5.16
C ARG A 192 14.53 -41.06 6.42
N ARG A 193 14.08 -42.32 6.46
CA ARG A 193 13.49 -42.92 7.66
C ARG A 193 14.35 -44.07 8.13
N GLU A 194 14.81 -43.98 9.36
CA GLU A 194 15.51 -45.05 10.06
C GLU A 194 14.47 -45.86 10.82
N TYR A 195 14.42 -47.17 10.54
CA TYR A 195 13.56 -48.09 11.28
C TYR A 195 14.44 -49.00 12.15
N PRO A 196 14.17 -49.09 13.47
CA PRO A 196 14.84 -50.08 14.31
C PRO A 196 14.37 -51.47 13.89
N ILE A 197 15.30 -52.33 13.45
CA ILE A 197 15.00 -53.72 13.15
C ILE A 197 14.85 -54.46 14.48
N SER A 198 13.68 -55.04 14.75
CA SER A 198 13.46 -55.81 15.96
C SER A 198 14.20 -57.14 15.89
N GLY A 199 15.31 -57.27 16.63
CA GLY A 199 16.02 -58.54 16.82
C GLY A 199 17.51 -58.34 17.09
N THR A 200 17.88 -58.25 18.37
CA THR A 200 19.18 -58.57 19.01
C THR A 200 20.53 -58.24 18.34
N SER A 201 20.57 -57.53 17.22
CA SER A 201 21.77 -56.99 16.58
C SER A 201 21.46 -55.58 16.09
N LYS A 202 22.41 -54.67 16.33
CA LYS A 202 22.34 -53.24 16.02
C LYS A 202 22.39 -52.95 14.51
N SER A 203 21.53 -53.58 13.70
CA SER A 203 21.37 -53.21 12.29
C SER A 203 20.22 -52.21 12.15
N ILE A 204 20.54 -51.02 11.65
CA ILE A 204 19.57 -50.01 11.24
C ILE A 204 19.26 -50.26 9.76
N GLN A 205 17.98 -50.38 9.42
CA GLN A 205 17.56 -50.40 8.02
C GLN A 205 17.19 -48.97 7.62
N GLU A 206 17.98 -48.38 6.72
CA GLU A 206 17.64 -47.10 6.11
C GLU A 206 16.66 -47.32 4.95
N SER A 207 15.52 -46.63 4.98
CA SER A 207 14.67 -46.46 3.81
C SER A 207 14.78 -45.02 3.31
N VAL A 208 15.09 -44.86 2.03
CA VAL A 208 15.12 -43.55 1.36
C VAL A 208 13.89 -43.43 0.47
N ARG A 209 12.93 -42.57 0.83
CA ARG A 209 11.81 -42.23 -0.05
C ARG A 209 12.15 -40.94 -0.79
N LYS A 210 12.22 -41.01 -2.12
CA LYS A 210 12.30 -39.80 -2.96
C LYS A 210 10.90 -39.43 -3.43
N THR A 211 10.47 -38.21 -3.12
CA THR A 211 9.23 -37.62 -3.65
C THR A 211 9.59 -36.41 -4.47
N THR A 212 9.28 -36.45 -5.76
CA THR A 212 9.43 -35.31 -6.66
C THR A 212 8.14 -34.51 -6.65
N GLU A 213 8.21 -33.26 -6.22
CA GLU A 213 7.11 -32.29 -6.29
C GLU A 213 7.39 -31.29 -7.39
N ARG A 214 6.36 -30.97 -8.18
CA ARG A 214 6.44 -29.86 -9.13
C ARG A 214 6.16 -28.55 -8.40
N VAL A 215 7.18 -27.75 -8.17
CA VAL A 215 7.05 -26.43 -7.56
C VAL A 215 7.00 -25.40 -8.68
N VAL A 216 6.14 -24.39 -8.55
CA VAL A 216 6.07 -23.31 -9.54
C VAL A 216 7.40 -22.55 -9.52
N PRO A 217 8.12 -22.40 -10.65
CA PRO A 217 9.43 -21.76 -10.66
C PRO A 217 9.21 -20.25 -10.56
N PHE A 218 9.13 -19.73 -9.34
CA PHE A 218 9.14 -18.29 -9.10
C PHE A 218 10.57 -17.79 -9.17
N LYS A 219 10.76 -16.63 -9.80
CA LYS A 219 12.04 -15.92 -9.72
C LYS A 219 12.43 -15.65 -8.27
N GLU A 220 13.71 -15.85 -7.97
CA GLU A 220 14.28 -15.49 -6.67
C GLU A 220 14.61 -14.00 -6.58
N ASN A 221 14.96 -13.35 -7.70
CA ASN A 221 15.29 -11.93 -7.73
C ASN A 221 14.06 -11.05 -8.00
N TRP A 222 13.41 -10.61 -6.94
CA TRP A 222 12.23 -9.73 -7.01
C TRP A 222 12.55 -8.28 -7.37
N THR A 223 13.82 -7.87 -7.27
CA THR A 223 14.25 -6.58 -7.81
C THR A 223 14.11 -6.57 -9.35
N ASP A 224 14.51 -7.66 -10.02
CA ASP A 224 14.31 -7.83 -11.47
C ASP A 224 12.82 -7.88 -11.85
N VAL A 225 11.99 -8.53 -11.02
CA VAL A 225 10.53 -8.55 -11.22
C VAL A 225 9.97 -7.14 -11.24
N GLY A 226 10.29 -6.33 -10.23
CA GLY A 226 9.81 -4.96 -10.15
C GLY A 226 10.33 -4.07 -11.27
N LEU A 227 11.60 -4.19 -11.66
CA LEU A 227 12.17 -3.44 -12.79
C LEU A 227 11.49 -3.79 -14.12
N LYS A 228 11.32 -5.09 -14.42
CA LYS A 228 10.61 -5.54 -15.63
C LYS A 228 9.16 -5.09 -15.66
N PHE A 229 8.51 -5.09 -14.49
CA PHE A 229 7.16 -4.56 -14.38
C PHE A 229 7.15 -3.06 -14.66
N GLU A 230 8.05 -2.27 -14.08
CA GLU A 230 8.15 -0.83 -14.35
C GLU A 230 8.37 -0.50 -15.83
N GLU A 231 9.22 -1.27 -16.51
CA GLU A 231 9.56 -1.15 -17.94
C GLU A 231 8.44 -1.58 -18.89
N GLY A 232 7.50 -2.43 -18.42
CA GLY A 232 6.43 -2.98 -19.25
C GLY A 232 5.55 -1.91 -19.91
N ASP A 233 5.12 -2.20 -21.14
CA ASP A 233 4.60 -1.22 -22.10
C ASP A 233 3.25 -0.60 -21.66
N PRO A 234 3.18 0.72 -21.38
CA PRO A 234 1.91 1.40 -21.10
C PRO A 234 0.95 1.39 -22.31
N ALA A 235 1.40 1.08 -23.53
CA ALA A 235 0.58 1.07 -24.74
C ALA A 235 -0.40 -0.11 -24.85
N GLN A 236 -0.26 -1.18 -24.04
CA GLN A 236 -1.28 -2.24 -24.00
C GLN A 236 -2.55 -1.87 -23.22
N GLN A 237 -2.63 -0.68 -22.62
CA GLN A 237 -3.80 -0.21 -21.85
C GLN A 237 -4.85 0.57 -22.68
N LYS A 238 -4.66 0.74 -23.99
CA LYS A 238 -5.60 1.47 -24.88
C LYS A 238 -6.35 0.58 -25.89
N ARG A 239 -6.35 -0.74 -25.72
CA ARG A 239 -7.13 -1.66 -26.56
C ARG A 239 -8.34 -2.21 -25.82
#